data_AF-A0A497QJB4-F1
#
_entry.id   AF-A0A497QJB4-F1
#
_cell.length_a   1.000
_cell.length_b   1.000
_cell.length_c   1.000
_cell.angle_alpha   90.00
_cell.angle_beta   90.00
_cell.angle_gamma   90.00
#
_symmetry.space_group_name_H-M   'P 1'
#
loop_
_entity.id
_entity.type
_entity.pdbx_description
1 polymer ?
#
loop_
_entity_poly.entity_id
_entity_poly.type
_entity_poly.pdbx_seq_one_letter_code
_entity_poly.pdbx_strand_id
1 'polypeptide(L)'
;MKHIIINVWQISEESKLQSLVQTALNKGFSNFLINSSQRAKFHAYPNITLFEVDDNFPTALEGKYLRVISPINPSDDGLIQNSKKESNQISENESINSQKSLYLEFNQELSTQQMEKIQEALKNHVFAVILQPNDWKVIPIENLIALFQQASEPKPLLIVNISSQLQDYKLVTNILEQGADGVLFSPKTHDDLEKIGELQHNRFQLPLITGKISKIKLIPTGDRVCVDTSSLLQPGEGLLVGNTAKGFALVEAEVNKSEFVEPRPFRINAGDVSEYLLIPKKGENGEMDLSTKYLVEFKAGDQIWVFNTKGFCRSVAVSRVKIENRPLLLFEISVKLSDTKEEITFPVTFQYAETVRLFNSKGNSIPVSELAINDEVLVCIGPSATHFGMPIREKIIEK
;
A
#
# COMPACT_ATOMS: atom_id res chain seq x y z
N MET A 1 5.97 6.80 6.19
CA MET A 1 4.57 6.34 6.02
C MET A 1 3.81 7.50 5.38
N LYS A 2 2.78 7.29 4.54
CA LYS A 2 2.02 8.41 3.96
C LYS A 2 1.19 9.10 5.03
N HIS A 3 1.11 10.43 5.00
CA HIS A 3 0.32 11.20 5.96
C HIS A 3 -1.17 11.16 5.56
N ILE A 4 -2.05 10.94 6.54
CA ILE A 4 -3.50 11.09 6.36
C ILE A 4 -3.95 12.17 7.32
N ILE A 5 -4.47 13.27 6.77
CA ILE A 5 -5.09 14.36 7.53
C ILE A 5 -6.61 14.18 7.42
N ILE A 6 -7.27 14.03 8.56
CA ILE A 6 -8.72 13.88 8.62
C ILE A 6 -9.36 15.27 8.62
N ASN A 7 -10.09 15.58 7.56
CA ASN A 7 -10.82 16.82 7.41
C ASN A 7 -12.17 16.77 8.12
N VAL A 8 -12.27 17.50 9.23
CA VAL A 8 -13.52 17.69 9.97
C VAL A 8 -13.98 19.14 9.99
N TRP A 9 -13.29 20.01 9.23
CA TRP A 9 -13.55 21.44 9.17
C TRP A 9 -15.03 21.75 8.88
N GLN A 10 -15.63 21.06 7.91
CA GLN A 10 -17.00 21.31 7.46
C GLN A 10 -18.08 20.66 8.36
N ILE A 11 -17.71 19.93 9.42
CA ILE A 11 -18.66 19.25 10.30
C ILE A 11 -19.13 20.22 11.38
N SER A 12 -20.36 20.73 11.23
CA SER A 12 -21.00 21.64 12.19
C SER A 12 -21.75 20.90 13.32
N GLU A 13 -22.28 19.71 13.05
CA GLU A 13 -23.01 18.91 14.03
C GLU A 13 -22.04 18.30 15.07
N GLU A 14 -22.23 18.67 16.33
CA GLU A 14 -21.29 18.37 17.41
C GLU A 14 -21.21 16.88 17.78
N SER A 15 -22.36 16.21 17.88
CA SER A 15 -22.44 14.76 18.11
C SER A 15 -21.69 13.99 17.04
N LYS A 16 -21.88 14.37 15.77
CA LYS A 16 -21.23 13.76 14.62
C LYS A 16 -19.72 13.99 14.63
N LEU A 17 -19.29 15.23 14.92
CA LEU A 17 -17.87 15.59 15.03
C LEU A 17 -17.17 14.72 16.09
N GLN A 18 -17.71 14.68 17.31
CA GLN A 18 -17.11 13.91 18.41
C GLN A 18 -17.03 12.42 18.05
N SER A 19 -18.11 11.86 17.50
CA SER A 19 -18.17 10.45 17.13
C SER A 19 -17.11 10.07 16.08
N LEU A 20 -16.96 10.88 15.02
CA LEU A 20 -15.97 10.64 13.97
C LEU A 20 -14.53 10.85 14.45
N VAL A 21 -14.28 11.90 15.24
CA VAL A 21 -12.95 12.16 15.81
C VAL A 21 -12.51 11.00 16.72
N GLN A 22 -13.40 10.53 17.61
CA GLN A 22 -13.08 9.40 18.48
C GLN A 22 -12.79 8.13 17.67
N THR A 23 -13.56 7.89 16.61
CA THR A 23 -13.31 6.75 15.71
C THR A 23 -11.97 6.88 15.01
N ALA A 24 -11.62 8.07 14.52
CA ALA A 24 -10.37 8.31 13.84
C ALA A 24 -9.16 8.08 14.77
N LEU A 25 -9.23 8.59 16.00
CA LEU A 25 -8.22 8.38 17.03
C LEU A 25 -8.06 6.90 17.39
N ASN A 26 -9.17 6.16 17.55
CA ASN A 26 -9.15 4.72 17.81
C ASN A 26 -8.49 3.92 16.67
N LYS A 27 -8.52 4.44 15.44
CA LYS A 27 -7.84 3.86 14.27
C LYS A 27 -6.39 4.36 14.10
N GLY A 28 -5.90 5.18 15.02
CA GLY A 28 -4.52 5.67 15.05
C GLY A 28 -4.27 6.92 14.20
N PHE A 29 -5.30 7.59 13.68
CA PHE A 29 -5.11 8.88 13.00
C PHE A 29 -4.82 9.99 14.01
N SER A 30 -3.75 10.74 13.78
CA SER A 30 -3.29 11.80 14.67
C SER A 30 -3.28 13.19 14.02
N ASN A 31 -3.66 13.33 12.74
CA ASN A 31 -3.63 14.61 12.03
C ASN A 31 -5.04 15.04 11.64
N PHE A 32 -5.45 16.26 12.00
CA PHE A 32 -6.81 16.77 11.75
C PHE A 32 -6.81 18.17 11.16
N LEU A 33 -7.63 18.41 10.13
CA LEU A 33 -7.94 19.77 9.64
C LEU A 33 -9.26 20.24 10.28
N ILE A 34 -9.19 21.38 10.97
CA ILE A 34 -10.26 21.95 11.79
C ILE A 34 -10.51 23.43 11.47
N ASN A 35 -11.66 23.96 11.90
CA ASN A 35 -11.84 25.41 12.03
C ASN A 35 -11.50 25.90 13.44
N SER A 36 -11.33 27.23 13.59
CA SER A 36 -11.02 27.86 14.87
C SER A 36 -12.03 27.57 15.99
N SER A 37 -13.32 27.44 15.65
CA SER A 37 -14.36 27.15 16.66
C SER A 37 -14.27 25.73 17.23
N GLN A 38 -13.63 24.81 16.52
CA GLN A 38 -13.43 23.43 16.93
C GLN A 38 -12.20 23.26 17.84
N ARG A 39 -11.26 24.21 17.87
CA ARG A 39 -9.95 24.09 18.58
C ARG A 39 -10.10 23.61 20.02
N ALA A 40 -11.01 24.23 20.77
CA ALA A 40 -11.19 23.93 22.18
C ALA A 40 -11.52 22.44 22.44
N LYS A 41 -12.20 21.79 21.48
CA LYS A 41 -12.63 20.40 21.57
C LYS A 41 -11.47 19.40 21.44
N PHE A 42 -10.35 19.84 20.86
CA PHE A 42 -9.19 19.00 20.63
C PHE A 42 -8.13 19.09 21.74
N HIS A 43 -8.26 20.00 22.71
CA HIS A 43 -7.33 20.09 23.86
C HIS A 43 -7.27 18.82 24.70
N ALA A 44 -8.34 18.02 24.68
CA ALA A 44 -8.42 16.76 25.44
C ALA A 44 -7.55 15.63 24.86
N TYR A 45 -7.05 15.78 23.63
CA TYR A 45 -6.32 14.73 22.92
C TYR A 45 -4.81 15.05 22.86
N PRO A 46 -3.97 14.35 23.64
CA PRO A 46 -2.53 14.51 23.53
C PRO A 46 -2.00 13.88 22.22
N ASN A 47 -0.87 14.37 21.72
CA ASN A 47 -0.13 13.80 20.59
C ASN A 47 -0.84 13.84 19.22
N ILE A 48 -1.64 14.88 18.97
CA ILE A 48 -2.27 15.13 17.67
C ILE A 48 -1.69 16.39 17.02
N THR A 49 -1.65 16.42 15.69
CA THR A 49 -1.32 17.61 14.91
C THR A 49 -2.60 18.20 14.34
N LEU A 50 -2.87 19.46 14.68
CA LEU A 50 -4.01 20.20 14.15
C LEU A 50 -3.54 21.15 13.04
N PHE A 51 -4.24 21.09 11.92
CA PHE A 51 -4.16 22.07 10.86
C PHE A 51 -5.40 22.95 11.01
N GLU A 52 -5.21 24.24 11.20
CA GLU A 52 -6.30 25.18 11.40
C GLU A 52 -6.24 26.27 10.33
N VAL A 53 -7.37 26.53 9.70
CA VAL A 53 -7.50 27.63 8.73
C VAL A 53 -7.48 28.95 9.50
N ASP A 54 -6.53 29.83 9.18
CA ASP A 54 -6.45 31.16 9.78
C ASP A 54 -7.10 32.20 8.86
N ASP A 55 -8.29 32.66 9.23
CA ASP A 55 -9.06 33.67 8.50
C ASP A 55 -8.48 35.10 8.64
N ASN A 56 -7.54 35.33 9.56
CA ASN A 56 -7.01 36.66 9.88
C ASN A 56 -5.71 37.03 9.15
N PHE A 57 -5.17 36.13 8.32
CA PHE A 57 -3.96 36.42 7.55
C PHE A 57 -4.32 37.08 6.19
N PRO A 58 -3.83 38.31 5.90
CA PRO A 58 -4.19 39.01 4.67
C PRO A 58 -3.71 38.24 3.43
N THR A 59 -4.67 37.97 2.53
CA THR A 59 -4.49 37.26 1.27
C THR A 59 -3.92 38.19 0.19
N ALA A 60 -2.58 38.19 0.04
CA ALA A 60 -1.97 38.53 -1.26
C ALA A 60 -2.10 37.36 -2.28
N LEU A 61 -2.66 36.24 -1.83
CA LEU A 61 -2.75 34.97 -2.53
C LEU A 61 -4.23 34.55 -2.57
N GLU A 62 -4.72 34.05 -3.70
CA GLU A 62 -6.02 33.35 -3.80
C GLU A 62 -6.03 31.97 -3.08
N GLY A 63 -5.34 31.86 -1.94
CA GLY A 63 -5.22 30.65 -1.11
C GLY A 63 -5.27 30.99 0.38
N LYS A 64 -5.66 30.02 1.21
CA LYS A 64 -5.80 30.22 2.67
C LYS A 64 -4.52 29.78 3.37
N TYR A 65 -4.10 30.51 4.40
CA TYR A 65 -3.00 30.06 5.26
C TYR A 65 -3.53 29.11 6.32
N LEU A 66 -2.75 28.06 6.59
CA LEU A 66 -3.01 27.15 7.69
C LEU A 66 -1.98 27.36 8.79
N ARG A 67 -2.47 27.46 10.01
CA ARG A 67 -1.67 27.35 11.21
C ARG A 67 -1.55 25.87 11.57
N VAL A 68 -0.32 25.38 11.68
CA VAL A 68 -0.05 24.06 12.26
C VAL A 68 0.11 24.23 13.76
N ILE A 69 -0.70 23.51 14.53
CA ILE A 69 -0.67 23.47 15.98
C ILE A 69 -0.29 22.03 16.36
N SER A 70 0.93 21.83 16.85
CA SER A 70 1.43 20.53 17.30
C SER A 70 1.91 20.63 18.75
N PRO A 71 1.54 19.68 19.64
CA PRO A 71 2.27 19.45 20.86
C PRO A 71 3.57 18.72 20.51
N ILE A 72 4.68 19.40 20.79
CA ILE A 72 6.09 18.96 20.67
C ILE A 72 6.28 17.43 20.65
N ASN A 73 6.98 16.91 19.63
CA ASN A 73 7.83 15.73 19.80
C ASN A 73 9.21 15.98 19.13
N PRO A 74 10.32 16.08 19.89
CA PRO A 74 11.65 16.46 19.37
C PRO A 74 12.42 15.33 18.66
N SER A 75 11.74 14.29 18.15
CA SER A 75 12.40 13.03 17.79
C SER A 75 12.21 12.55 16.34
N ASP A 76 11.63 13.35 15.45
CA ASP A 76 11.78 13.10 14.00
C ASP A 76 12.92 13.99 13.47
N ASP A 77 14.09 13.37 13.40
CA ASP A 77 15.35 13.95 12.93
C ASP A 77 15.22 14.58 11.54
N GLY A 78 15.58 15.86 11.44
CA GLY A 78 15.96 16.46 10.15
C GLY A 78 15.96 17.97 10.09
N LEU A 79 14.94 18.65 10.64
CA LEU A 79 14.61 20.00 10.14
C LEU A 79 14.58 21.12 11.20
N ILE A 80 15.13 20.87 12.39
CA ILE A 80 15.15 21.86 13.47
C ILE A 80 16.59 22.37 13.67
N GLN A 81 17.01 23.31 12.81
CA GLN A 81 17.89 24.39 13.27
C GLN A 81 17.51 25.72 12.60
N ASN A 82 17.19 26.68 13.47
CA ASN A 82 17.22 28.14 13.27
C ASN A 82 16.06 28.81 12.52
N SER A 83 15.08 29.29 13.29
CA SER A 83 14.54 30.65 13.11
C SER A 83 14.21 31.28 14.47
N LYS A 84 15.26 31.74 15.16
CA LYS A 84 15.09 32.75 16.22
C LYS A 84 14.95 34.13 15.56
N LYS A 85 14.00 34.89 16.10
CA LYS A 85 13.73 36.34 15.93
C LYS A 85 12.86 36.70 14.73
N GLU A 86 11.60 36.99 15.00
CA GLU A 86 11.17 38.39 15.09
C GLU A 86 9.95 38.52 16.02
N SER A 87 10.12 39.39 17.01
CA SER A 87 9.19 39.73 18.07
C SER A 87 8.15 40.73 17.57
N ASN A 88 6.88 40.51 17.92
CA ASN A 88 6.12 41.51 18.69
C ASN A 88 4.84 40.92 19.31
N GLN A 89 4.79 41.01 20.64
CA GLN A 89 3.65 40.90 21.56
C GLN A 89 2.75 39.67 21.44
N ILE A 90 3.12 38.61 22.19
CA ILE A 90 2.21 37.54 22.61
C ILE A 90 2.05 37.68 24.13
N SER A 91 0.82 37.93 24.56
CA SER A 91 0.38 37.87 25.95
C SER A 91 0.56 36.46 26.52
N GLU A 92 1.00 36.40 27.77
CA GLU A 92 1.29 35.20 28.55
C GLU A 92 0.09 34.25 28.65
N ASN A 93 0.07 33.19 27.82
CA ASN A 93 -0.31 31.81 28.13
C ASN A 93 -0.40 31.00 26.83
N GLU A 94 0.20 29.80 26.83
CA GLU A 94 0.34 28.83 25.73
C GLU A 94 1.54 29.04 24.78
N SER A 95 2.65 28.38 25.11
CA SER A 95 3.79 28.16 24.21
C SER A 95 3.45 27.17 23.09
N ILE A 96 2.64 27.61 22.12
CA ILE A 96 2.35 26.86 20.87
C ILE A 96 3.38 27.27 19.83
N ASN A 97 4.28 26.35 19.44
CA ASN A 97 5.19 26.57 18.32
C ASN A 97 4.40 26.42 17.02
N SER A 98 3.95 27.52 16.41
CA SER A 98 3.14 27.49 15.19
C SER A 98 4.02 27.50 13.95
N GLN A 99 3.97 26.42 13.16
CA GLN A 99 4.53 26.40 11.81
C GLN A 99 3.47 26.85 10.79
N LYS A 100 3.91 27.50 9.72
CA LYS A 100 3.01 27.94 8.63
C LYS A 100 2.86 26.81 7.62
N SER A 101 1.63 26.53 7.22
CA SER A 101 1.28 25.66 6.09
C SER A 101 0.44 26.45 5.09
N LEU A 102 0.41 26.01 3.82
CA LEU A 102 -0.32 26.68 2.76
C LEU A 102 -1.46 25.78 2.25
N TYR A 103 -2.68 26.32 2.16
CA TYR A 103 -3.84 25.65 1.57
C TYR A 103 -4.22 26.31 0.26
N LEU A 104 -4.15 25.55 -0.84
CA LEU A 104 -4.44 26.04 -2.18
C LEU A 104 -5.64 25.29 -2.75
N GLU A 105 -6.68 26.04 -3.09
CA GLU A 105 -7.82 25.55 -3.88
C GLU A 105 -7.57 25.92 -5.35
N PHE A 106 -7.79 24.99 -6.29
CA PHE A 106 -7.67 25.31 -7.71
C PHE A 106 -8.73 24.61 -8.57
N ASN A 107 -9.17 25.31 -9.61
CA ASN A 107 -10.30 24.89 -10.44
C ASN A 107 -9.89 24.04 -11.67
N GLN A 108 -8.66 24.17 -12.17
CA GLN A 108 -8.15 23.56 -13.41
C GLN A 108 -6.61 23.40 -13.38
N GLU A 109 -5.92 23.27 -14.52
CA GLU A 109 -4.46 23.38 -14.60
C GLU A 109 -3.97 24.60 -13.82
N LEU A 110 -2.92 24.41 -13.01
CA LEU A 110 -2.35 25.47 -12.19
C LEU A 110 -1.93 26.62 -13.09
N SER A 111 -2.45 27.81 -12.81
CA SER A 111 -2.00 29.00 -13.53
C SER A 111 -0.53 29.25 -13.25
N THR A 112 0.17 29.95 -14.15
CA THR A 112 1.56 30.37 -13.94
C THR A 112 1.74 31.06 -12.59
N GLN A 113 0.77 31.89 -12.19
CA GLN A 113 0.78 32.57 -10.91
C GLN A 113 0.65 31.60 -9.72
N GLN A 114 -0.15 30.55 -9.81
CA GLN A 114 -0.24 29.52 -8.76
C GLN A 114 1.05 28.70 -8.66
N MET A 115 1.69 28.39 -9.80
CA MET A 115 2.99 27.70 -9.83
C MET A 115 4.11 28.52 -9.20
N GLU A 116 4.19 29.82 -9.50
CA GLU A 116 5.15 30.75 -8.88
C GLU A 116 4.95 30.84 -7.36
N LYS A 117 3.69 30.87 -6.91
CA LYS A 117 3.36 30.89 -5.47
C LYS A 117 3.80 29.61 -4.75
N ILE A 118 3.63 28.45 -5.38
CA ILE A 118 4.11 27.18 -4.82
C ILE A 118 5.64 27.21 -4.74
N GLN A 119 6.32 27.69 -5.78
CA GLN A 119 7.78 27.86 -5.77
C GLN A 119 8.27 28.81 -4.67
N GLU A 120 7.54 29.89 -4.40
CA GLU A 120 7.83 30.81 -3.31
C GLU A 120 7.60 30.14 -1.93
N ALA A 121 6.50 29.41 -1.77
CA ALA A 121 6.21 28.66 -0.54
C ALA A 121 7.30 27.61 -0.24
N LEU A 122 7.79 26.91 -1.28
CA LEU A 122 8.92 25.97 -1.17
C LEU A 122 10.21 26.64 -0.68
N LYS A 123 10.38 27.95 -0.88
CA LYS A 123 11.55 28.71 -0.40
C LYS A 123 11.38 29.24 1.04
N ASN A 124 10.15 29.38 1.53
CA ASN A 124 9.81 30.07 2.77
C ASN A 124 9.56 29.14 3.98
N HIS A 125 10.16 27.95 4.00
CA HIS A 125 10.07 26.97 5.12
C HIS A 125 8.64 26.66 5.59
N VAL A 126 7.72 26.45 4.65
CA VAL A 126 6.35 26.02 4.92
C VAL A 126 6.34 24.52 5.28
N PHE A 127 5.55 24.12 6.28
CA PHE A 127 5.52 22.72 6.74
C PHE A 127 4.81 21.78 5.76
N ALA A 128 3.64 22.19 5.25
CA ALA A 128 2.87 21.43 4.29
C ALA A 128 2.18 22.34 3.27
N VAL A 129 1.99 21.83 2.06
CA VAL A 129 1.12 22.41 1.04
C VAL A 129 -0.05 21.44 0.82
N ILE A 130 -1.24 21.89 1.16
CA ILE A 130 -2.47 21.12 0.97
C ILE A 130 -3.18 21.62 -0.28
N LEU A 131 -3.44 20.71 -1.21
CA LEU A 131 -4.04 21.00 -2.51
C LEU A 131 -5.47 20.50 -2.57
N GLN A 132 -6.42 21.37 -2.91
CA GLN A 132 -7.80 20.99 -3.23
C GLN A 132 -8.08 21.15 -4.73
N PRO A 133 -7.96 20.07 -5.53
CA PRO A 133 -8.39 20.09 -6.92
C PRO A 133 -9.93 20.05 -6.99
N ASN A 134 -10.54 20.99 -7.73
CA ASN A 134 -11.98 20.94 -8.02
C ASN A 134 -12.33 20.07 -9.24
N ASP A 135 -11.35 19.77 -10.10
CA ASP A 135 -11.44 18.76 -11.17
C ASP A 135 -10.18 17.88 -11.13
N TRP A 136 -10.37 16.56 -11.07
CA TRP A 136 -9.30 15.59 -10.83
C TRP A 136 -8.60 15.21 -12.14
N LYS A 137 -7.31 15.55 -12.26
CA LYS A 137 -6.46 15.08 -13.36
C LYS A 137 -5.09 14.65 -12.82
N VAL A 138 -4.57 13.55 -13.34
CA VAL A 138 -3.28 12.97 -12.93
C VAL A 138 -2.11 13.91 -13.26
N ILE A 139 -2.11 14.50 -14.47
CA ILE A 139 -1.02 15.32 -15.00
C ILE A 139 -0.70 16.56 -14.13
N PRO A 140 -1.69 17.37 -13.68
CA PRO A 140 -1.40 18.48 -12.76
C PRO A 140 -0.71 18.04 -11.46
N ILE A 141 -1.07 16.89 -10.91
CA ILE A 141 -0.45 16.36 -9.68
C ILE A 141 0.98 15.86 -9.97
N GLU A 142 1.22 15.24 -11.14
CA GLU A 142 2.57 14.86 -11.59
C GLU A 142 3.52 16.06 -11.63
N ASN A 143 3.09 17.15 -12.26
CA ASN A 143 3.88 18.37 -12.36
C ASN A 143 4.25 18.96 -10.98
N LEU A 144 3.33 18.86 -10.02
CA LEU A 144 3.55 19.30 -8.66
C LEU A 144 4.53 18.38 -7.91
N ILE A 145 4.38 17.06 -8.02
CA ILE A 145 5.32 16.11 -7.42
C ILE A 145 6.73 16.38 -7.93
N ALA A 146 6.90 16.56 -9.24
CA ALA A 146 8.18 16.89 -9.86
C ALA A 146 8.75 18.23 -9.34
N LEU A 147 7.91 19.25 -9.15
CA LEU A 147 8.33 20.53 -8.58
C LEU A 147 8.82 20.39 -7.14
N PHE A 148 8.08 19.64 -6.31
CA PHE A 148 8.43 19.37 -4.92
C PHE A 148 9.71 18.54 -4.80
N GLN A 149 10.02 17.65 -5.76
CA GLN A 149 11.28 16.92 -5.78
C GLN A 149 12.51 17.83 -5.98
N GLN A 150 12.34 19.00 -6.59
CA GLN A 150 13.41 19.98 -6.81
C GLN A 150 13.57 20.97 -5.65
N ALA A 151 12.71 20.91 -4.63
CA ALA A 151 12.76 21.80 -3.48
C ALA A 151 14.02 21.56 -2.63
N SER A 152 14.55 22.64 -2.02
CA SER A 152 15.67 22.54 -1.08
C SER A 152 15.20 22.04 0.28
N GLU A 153 16.06 21.32 1.00
CA GLU A 153 15.75 20.83 2.35
C GLU A 153 15.73 21.98 3.39
N PRO A 154 14.79 22.01 4.37
CA PRO A 154 13.62 21.12 4.56
C PRO A 154 12.59 21.15 3.44
N LYS A 155 12.30 19.99 2.85
CA LYS A 155 11.22 19.85 1.88
C LYS A 155 9.83 19.92 2.57
N PRO A 156 8.92 20.80 2.14
CA PRO A 156 7.53 20.82 2.59
C PRO A 156 6.77 19.55 2.17
N LEU A 157 5.84 19.09 2.99
CA LEU A 157 4.97 17.96 2.67
C LEU A 157 3.96 18.33 1.57
N LEU A 158 3.83 17.52 0.54
CA LEU A 158 2.76 17.64 -0.46
C LEU A 158 1.56 16.79 -0.03
N ILE A 159 0.45 17.45 0.33
CA ILE A 159 -0.81 16.78 0.70
C ILE A 159 -1.87 17.07 -0.35
N VAL A 160 -2.53 16.04 -0.89
CA VAL A 160 -3.62 16.22 -1.87
C VAL A 160 -4.96 15.88 -1.22
N ASN A 161 -5.92 16.79 -1.35
CA ASN A 161 -7.30 16.59 -0.92
C ASN A 161 -8.00 15.65 -1.89
N ILE A 162 -8.39 14.47 -1.38
CA ILE A 162 -9.16 13.46 -2.11
C ILE A 162 -10.65 13.50 -1.76
N SER A 163 -11.08 14.53 -1.03
CA SER A 163 -12.44 14.65 -0.48
C SER A 163 -12.83 13.35 0.25
N SER A 164 -13.97 12.74 -0.10
CA SER A 164 -14.40 11.45 0.45
C SER A 164 -14.12 10.26 -0.50
N GLN A 165 -13.28 10.44 -1.53
CA GLN A 165 -13.05 9.43 -2.58
C GLN A 165 -11.88 8.50 -2.20
N LEU A 166 -12.20 7.38 -1.55
CA LEU A 166 -11.20 6.39 -1.11
C LEU A 166 -10.34 5.82 -2.25
N GLN A 167 -10.93 5.68 -3.44
CA GLN A 167 -10.23 5.16 -4.63
C GLN A 167 -9.04 6.03 -5.03
N ASP A 168 -9.09 7.33 -4.75
CA ASP A 168 -8.06 8.30 -5.16
C ASP A 168 -6.83 8.27 -4.24
N TYR A 169 -6.94 7.67 -3.04
CA TYR A 169 -5.83 7.52 -2.11
C TYR A 169 -4.65 6.79 -2.74
N LYS A 170 -4.90 5.59 -3.31
CA LYS A 170 -3.86 4.79 -3.94
C LYS A 170 -3.31 5.46 -5.20
N LEU A 171 -4.14 6.21 -5.91
CA LEU A 171 -3.70 6.94 -7.09
C LEU A 171 -2.68 8.01 -6.68
N VAL A 172 -3.08 8.97 -5.85
CA VAL A 172 -2.22 10.09 -5.40
C VAL A 172 -0.93 9.63 -4.76
N THR A 173 -1.02 8.64 -3.88
CA THR A 173 0.12 8.19 -3.10
C THR A 173 1.13 7.38 -3.92
N ASN A 174 0.81 7.05 -5.19
CA ASN A 174 1.67 6.30 -6.10
C ASN A 174 1.97 7.00 -7.46
N ILE A 175 1.48 8.23 -7.70
CA ILE A 175 1.80 9.00 -8.93
C ILE A 175 3.33 9.20 -9.05
N LEU A 176 3.92 8.95 -10.22
CA LEU A 176 5.38 8.99 -10.45
C LEU A 176 6.20 8.12 -9.49
N GLU A 177 5.67 6.96 -9.07
CA GLU A 177 6.31 5.97 -8.18
C GLU A 177 6.60 6.45 -6.73
N GLN A 178 6.63 7.76 -6.51
CA GLN A 178 6.79 8.38 -5.19
C GLN A 178 5.44 8.84 -4.61
N GLY A 179 4.58 9.44 -5.43
CA GLY A 179 3.28 10.02 -5.05
C GLY A 179 3.39 11.24 -4.12
N ALA A 180 2.24 11.86 -3.82
CA ALA A 180 2.19 12.91 -2.79
C ALA A 180 2.56 12.33 -1.41
N ASP A 181 3.06 13.16 -0.50
CA ASP A 181 3.49 12.74 0.85
C ASP A 181 2.31 12.33 1.73
N GLY A 182 1.09 12.74 1.37
CA GLY A 182 -0.13 12.33 2.03
C GLY A 182 -1.41 12.80 1.36
N VAL A 183 -2.54 12.56 2.03
CA VAL A 183 -3.86 13.01 1.60
C VAL A 183 -4.59 13.77 2.69
N LEU A 184 -5.45 14.69 2.27
CA LEU A 184 -6.52 15.25 3.10
C LEU A 184 -7.82 14.50 2.75
N PHE A 185 -8.44 13.87 3.75
CA PHE A 185 -9.62 13.03 3.56
C PHE A 185 -10.80 13.51 4.42
N SER A 186 -11.96 13.69 3.81
CA SER A 186 -13.21 14.13 4.45
C SER A 186 -14.14 12.94 4.68
N PRO A 187 -14.10 12.24 5.82
CA PRO A 187 -14.97 11.10 6.09
C PRO A 187 -16.43 11.54 6.22
N LYS A 188 -17.36 10.76 5.65
CA LYS A 188 -18.82 10.96 5.83
C LYS A 188 -19.38 10.05 6.89
N THR A 189 -18.78 8.88 7.07
CA THR A 189 -19.21 7.78 7.94
C THR A 189 -18.04 7.17 8.71
N HIS A 190 -18.35 6.33 9.71
CA HIS A 190 -17.35 5.54 10.43
C HIS A 190 -16.62 4.54 9.52
N ASP A 191 -17.36 3.91 8.61
CA ASP A 191 -16.86 2.95 7.63
C ASP A 191 -15.79 3.57 6.69
N ASP A 192 -15.92 4.85 6.37
CA ASP A 192 -14.91 5.58 5.59
C ASP A 192 -13.53 5.61 6.30
N LEU A 193 -13.53 5.78 7.63
CA LEU A 193 -12.31 5.79 8.44
C LEU A 193 -11.68 4.40 8.53
N GLU A 194 -12.50 3.34 8.54
CA GLU A 194 -12.00 1.97 8.50
C GLU A 194 -11.29 1.70 7.18
N LYS A 195 -11.96 2.00 6.06
CA LYS A 195 -11.45 1.76 4.71
C LYS A 195 -10.17 2.55 4.43
N ILE A 196 -10.08 3.82 4.81
CA ILE A 196 -8.85 4.59 4.56
C ILE A 196 -7.67 4.10 5.42
N GLY A 197 -7.94 3.65 6.64
CA GLY A 197 -6.92 3.04 7.50
C GLY A 197 -6.36 1.75 6.88
N GLU A 198 -7.22 0.92 6.30
CA GLU A 198 -6.80 -0.27 5.56
C GLU A 198 -5.89 0.07 4.38
N LEU A 199 -6.19 1.15 3.65
CA LEU A 199 -5.35 1.60 2.54
C LEU A 199 -3.94 2.03 2.99
N GLN A 200 -3.80 2.56 4.22
CA GLN A 200 -2.51 2.95 4.80
C GLN A 200 -1.66 1.74 5.21
N HIS A 201 -2.30 0.64 5.64
CA HIS A 201 -1.66 -0.55 6.20
C HIS A 201 -1.52 -1.73 5.25
N ASN A 202 -1.69 -1.52 3.93
CA ASN A 202 -1.54 -2.55 2.88
C ASN A 202 -0.08 -3.04 2.66
N ARG A 203 0.76 -3.03 3.70
CA ARG A 203 2.07 -3.68 3.72
C ARG A 203 2.08 -4.62 4.89
N PHE A 204 2.01 -5.90 4.61
CA PHE A 204 2.15 -6.95 5.61
C PHE A 204 3.21 -7.94 5.14
N GLN A 205 3.65 -8.76 6.08
CA GLN A 205 4.67 -9.76 5.85
C GLN A 205 4.07 -11.11 6.18
N LEU A 206 4.08 -12.03 5.22
CA LEU A 206 3.74 -13.43 5.48
C LEU A 206 5.00 -14.22 5.85
N PRO A 207 4.89 -15.19 6.78
CA PRO A 207 6.01 -16.06 7.10
C PRO A 207 6.27 -17.00 5.92
N LEU A 208 7.41 -16.82 5.25
CA LEU A 208 7.92 -17.78 4.28
C LEU A 208 8.81 -18.77 5.00
N ILE A 209 8.57 -20.06 4.75
CA ILE A 209 9.35 -21.17 5.29
C ILE A 209 9.89 -22.02 4.15
N THR A 210 10.73 -22.99 4.49
CA THR A 210 11.32 -23.89 3.51
C THR A 210 10.51 -25.19 3.41
N GLY A 211 10.09 -25.51 2.19
CA GLY A 211 9.52 -26.80 1.82
C GLY A 211 10.50 -27.60 0.96
N LYS A 212 10.44 -28.92 1.07
CA LYS A 212 11.31 -29.86 0.37
C LYS A 212 10.54 -30.60 -0.72
N ILE A 213 11.08 -30.65 -1.93
CA ILE A 213 10.46 -31.38 -3.03
C ILE A 213 10.57 -32.88 -2.76
N SER A 214 9.43 -33.56 -2.61
CA SER A 214 9.36 -35.00 -2.36
C SER A 214 9.14 -35.80 -3.66
N LYS A 215 8.54 -35.18 -4.68
CA LYS A 215 8.21 -35.85 -5.95
C LYS A 215 8.11 -34.83 -7.08
N ILE A 216 8.47 -35.27 -8.28
CA ILE A 216 8.33 -34.51 -9.53
C ILE A 216 7.69 -35.43 -10.57
N LYS A 217 6.67 -34.93 -11.29
CA LYS A 217 6.01 -35.67 -12.37
C LYS A 217 5.76 -34.75 -13.56
N LEU A 218 6.24 -35.17 -14.74
CA LEU A 218 5.91 -34.52 -16.01
C LEU A 218 4.45 -34.81 -16.39
N ILE A 219 3.74 -33.75 -16.73
CA ILE A 219 2.41 -33.76 -17.34
C ILE A 219 2.60 -33.28 -18.79
N PRO A 220 2.44 -34.16 -19.80
CA PRO A 220 2.75 -33.81 -21.19
C PRO A 220 1.97 -32.61 -21.74
N THR A 221 0.74 -32.41 -21.25
CA THR A 221 -0.15 -31.33 -21.68
C THR A 221 -1.10 -30.96 -20.54
N GLY A 222 -1.29 -29.66 -20.33
CA GLY A 222 -2.28 -29.10 -19.43
C GLY A 222 -2.42 -27.60 -19.66
N ASP A 223 -3.52 -27.03 -19.18
CA ASP A 223 -3.77 -25.59 -19.30
C ASP A 223 -3.09 -24.85 -18.15
N ARG A 224 -2.16 -23.95 -18.50
CA ARG A 224 -1.48 -23.07 -17.56
C ARG A 224 -2.11 -21.69 -17.54
N VAL A 225 -1.97 -21.01 -16.42
CA VAL A 225 -2.37 -19.62 -16.22
C VAL A 225 -1.12 -18.74 -16.10
N CYS A 226 -1.03 -17.70 -16.94
CA CYS A 226 -0.11 -16.59 -16.77
C CYS A 226 -0.88 -15.36 -16.28
N VAL A 227 -0.33 -14.68 -15.28
CA VAL A 227 -0.88 -13.43 -14.76
C VAL A 227 0.01 -12.28 -15.24
N ASP A 228 -0.53 -11.41 -16.08
CA ASP A 228 0.11 -10.16 -16.48
C ASP A 228 -0.37 -9.04 -15.56
N THR A 229 0.56 -8.34 -14.92
CA THR A 229 0.34 -7.21 -14.02
C THR A 229 0.42 -5.87 -14.75
N SER A 230 -0.24 -4.87 -14.18
CA SER A 230 -0.16 -3.46 -14.61
C SER A 230 1.10 -2.74 -14.11
N SER A 231 1.97 -3.45 -13.38
CA SER A 231 3.21 -2.92 -12.84
C SER A 231 4.37 -3.81 -13.26
N LEU A 232 5.55 -3.21 -13.40
CA LEU A 232 6.79 -3.98 -13.45
C LEU A 232 7.08 -4.55 -12.06
N LEU A 233 7.53 -5.79 -12.04
CA LEU A 233 7.93 -6.58 -10.89
C LEU A 233 9.44 -6.62 -10.84
N GLN A 234 9.97 -6.62 -9.62
CA GLN A 234 11.39 -6.61 -9.35
C GLN A 234 11.93 -8.03 -9.21
N PRO A 235 13.25 -8.24 -9.45
CA PRO A 235 13.91 -9.48 -9.05
C PRO A 235 13.62 -9.84 -7.60
N GLY A 236 13.26 -11.10 -7.36
CA GLY A 236 12.83 -11.53 -6.03
C GLY A 236 11.33 -11.39 -5.75
N GLU A 237 10.53 -10.78 -6.64
CA GLU A 237 9.07 -10.69 -6.50
C GLU A 237 8.33 -11.80 -7.26
N GLY A 238 7.23 -12.26 -6.67
CA GLY A 238 6.46 -13.38 -7.19
C GLY A 238 5.05 -13.49 -6.60
N LEU A 239 4.39 -14.60 -6.94
CA LEU A 239 3.08 -14.97 -6.42
C LEU A 239 3.17 -16.22 -5.54
N LEU A 240 2.32 -16.29 -4.52
CA LEU A 240 2.15 -17.49 -3.69
C LEU A 240 1.00 -18.32 -4.24
N VAL A 241 1.32 -19.47 -4.82
CA VAL A 241 0.38 -20.31 -5.60
C VAL A 241 0.44 -21.77 -5.18
N GLY A 242 -0.69 -22.48 -5.25
CA GLY A 242 -0.70 -23.92 -5.04
C GLY A 242 -2.03 -24.59 -5.32
N ASN A 243 -2.00 -25.92 -5.54
CA ASN A 243 -3.18 -26.69 -5.95
C ASN A 243 -4.21 -26.89 -4.82
N THR A 244 -3.81 -26.67 -3.57
CA THR A 244 -4.67 -26.90 -2.37
C THR A 244 -4.52 -25.72 -1.42
N ALA A 245 -5.51 -25.51 -0.54
CA ALA A 245 -5.43 -24.43 0.43
C ALA A 245 -4.35 -24.65 1.52
N LYS A 246 -3.73 -25.82 1.57
CA LYS A 246 -2.74 -26.21 2.60
C LYS A 246 -1.41 -25.47 2.47
N GLY A 247 -0.97 -25.16 1.25
CA GLY A 247 0.36 -24.60 1.05
C GLY A 247 0.56 -24.04 -0.35
N PHE A 248 1.46 -23.06 -0.43
CA PHE A 248 1.68 -22.20 -1.58
C PHE A 248 3.18 -22.04 -1.82
N ALA A 249 3.66 -22.29 -3.03
CA ALA A 249 5.03 -22.02 -3.43
C ALA A 249 5.17 -20.59 -3.96
N LEU A 250 6.32 -19.95 -3.69
CA LEU A 250 6.62 -18.62 -4.24
C LEU A 250 7.21 -18.74 -5.65
N VAL A 251 6.41 -18.46 -6.67
CA VAL A 251 6.82 -18.45 -8.07
C VAL A 251 7.21 -17.05 -8.52
N GLU A 252 8.39 -16.91 -9.11
CA GLU A 252 8.95 -15.63 -9.52
C GLU A 252 8.31 -15.10 -10.82
N ALA A 253 8.29 -13.77 -10.95
CA ALA A 253 8.03 -13.10 -12.21
C ALA A 253 9.08 -13.40 -13.31
N GLU A 254 8.74 -13.20 -14.59
CA GLU A 254 9.64 -13.34 -15.74
C GLU A 254 10.67 -12.18 -15.80
N VAL A 255 11.46 -11.98 -14.75
CA VAL A 255 12.42 -10.88 -14.57
C VAL A 255 13.84 -11.25 -15.00
N ASN A 256 14.14 -12.55 -15.05
CA ASN A 256 15.46 -13.05 -15.41
C ASN A 256 15.61 -13.13 -16.93
N LYS A 257 16.76 -12.65 -17.43
CA LYS A 257 17.13 -12.83 -18.83
C LYS A 257 17.51 -14.28 -19.08
N SER A 258 16.99 -14.88 -20.15
CA SER A 258 17.49 -16.16 -20.67
C SER A 258 18.16 -15.96 -22.03
N GLU A 259 18.88 -16.97 -22.50
CA GLU A 259 19.51 -16.94 -23.83
C GLU A 259 18.47 -16.92 -24.97
N PHE A 260 17.24 -17.36 -24.68
CA PHE A 260 16.20 -17.59 -25.68
C PHE A 260 15.10 -16.52 -25.67
N VAL A 261 14.88 -15.84 -24.55
CA VAL A 261 13.73 -14.94 -24.36
C VAL A 261 14.13 -13.74 -23.49
N GLU A 262 13.78 -12.54 -23.96
CA GLU A 262 13.89 -11.31 -23.16
C GLU A 262 12.87 -11.30 -22.00
N PRO A 263 13.24 -10.76 -20.83
CA PRO A 263 12.39 -10.75 -19.66
C PRO A 263 11.10 -9.96 -19.91
N ARG A 264 10.01 -10.42 -19.29
CA ARG A 264 8.74 -9.71 -19.22
C ARG A 264 8.42 -9.48 -17.75
N PRO A 265 9.04 -8.47 -17.11
CA PRO A 265 8.93 -8.24 -15.68
C PRO A 265 7.51 -7.85 -15.23
N PHE A 266 6.51 -7.86 -16.10
CA PHE A 266 5.09 -7.71 -15.77
C PHE A 266 4.33 -9.05 -15.78
N ARG A 267 4.98 -10.19 -16.05
CA ARG A 267 4.34 -11.50 -16.21
C ARG A 267 4.81 -12.47 -15.14
N ILE A 268 3.89 -13.23 -14.57
CA ILE A 268 4.18 -14.44 -13.78
C ILE A 268 3.52 -15.64 -14.46
N ASN A 269 4.28 -16.72 -14.64
CA ASN A 269 3.75 -18.02 -15.05
C ASN A 269 3.23 -18.74 -13.79
N ALA A 270 2.01 -18.39 -13.41
CA ALA A 270 1.51 -18.59 -12.05
C ALA A 270 1.25 -20.06 -11.71
N GLY A 271 0.78 -20.89 -12.64
CA GLY A 271 0.46 -22.29 -12.32
C GLY A 271 -0.47 -22.93 -13.34
N ASP A 272 -1.12 -24.03 -12.96
CA ASP A 272 -2.22 -24.62 -13.74
C ASP A 272 -3.59 -24.00 -13.39
N VAL A 273 -4.62 -24.27 -14.20
CA VAL A 273 -5.97 -23.69 -14.03
C VAL A 273 -6.66 -24.03 -12.70
N SER A 274 -6.24 -25.10 -12.02
CA SER A 274 -6.76 -25.54 -10.74
C SER A 274 -6.06 -24.92 -9.53
N GLU A 275 -4.94 -24.22 -9.74
CA GLU A 275 -4.21 -23.59 -8.64
C GLU A 275 -4.94 -22.37 -8.07
N TYR A 276 -4.76 -22.19 -6.76
CA TYR A 276 -5.17 -21.02 -6.02
C TYR A 276 -4.03 -20.01 -5.95
N LEU A 277 -4.40 -18.74 -5.98
CA LEU A 277 -3.58 -17.66 -5.45
C LEU A 277 -3.92 -17.43 -3.98
N LEU A 278 -2.90 -17.28 -3.13
CA LEU A 278 -3.08 -16.86 -1.74
C LEU A 278 -3.43 -15.36 -1.70
N ILE A 279 -4.58 -15.05 -1.11
CA ILE A 279 -5.06 -13.69 -0.89
C ILE A 279 -5.06 -13.42 0.61
N PRO A 280 -4.12 -12.62 1.11
CA PRO A 280 -4.17 -12.08 2.46
C PRO A 280 -5.28 -11.03 2.53
N LYS A 281 -6.09 -11.11 3.58
CA LYS A 281 -7.20 -10.20 3.85
C LYS A 281 -7.16 -9.82 5.32
N LYS A 282 -7.51 -8.58 5.65
CA LYS A 282 -7.73 -8.21 7.05
C LYS A 282 -9.01 -8.87 7.56
N GLY A 283 -8.91 -9.63 8.64
CA GLY A 283 -10.04 -10.22 9.36
C GLY A 283 -10.81 -9.18 10.17
N GLU A 284 -12.01 -9.53 10.62
CA GLU A 284 -12.93 -8.64 11.35
C GLU A 284 -12.33 -8.10 12.66
N ASN A 285 -11.42 -8.86 13.28
CA ASN A 285 -10.69 -8.49 14.49
C ASN A 285 -9.42 -7.67 14.22
N GLY A 286 -9.14 -7.34 12.96
CA GLY A 286 -7.95 -6.62 12.54
C GLY A 286 -6.69 -7.49 12.36
N GLU A 287 -6.78 -8.80 12.60
CA GLU A 287 -5.70 -9.75 12.32
C GLU A 287 -5.62 -10.06 10.81
N MET A 288 -4.50 -10.60 10.36
CA MET A 288 -4.34 -11.03 8.97
C MET A 288 -4.97 -12.41 8.80
N ASP A 289 -6.01 -12.49 8.01
CA ASP A 289 -6.61 -13.74 7.55
C ASP A 289 -6.07 -14.12 6.17
N LEU A 290 -6.10 -15.42 5.86
CA LEU A 290 -5.68 -15.96 4.59
C LEU A 290 -6.90 -16.55 3.87
N SER A 291 -7.11 -16.06 2.66
CA SER A 291 -8.13 -16.53 1.72
C SER A 291 -7.48 -17.04 0.45
N THR A 292 -8.25 -17.75 -0.38
CA THR A 292 -7.78 -18.33 -1.63
C THR A 292 -8.73 -17.97 -2.76
N LYS A 293 -8.21 -17.83 -3.98
CA LYS A 293 -9.03 -17.66 -5.19
C LYS A 293 -8.37 -18.38 -6.34
N TYR A 294 -9.15 -19.07 -7.17
CA TYR A 294 -8.57 -19.80 -8.30
C TYR A 294 -7.92 -18.83 -9.29
N LEU A 295 -6.76 -19.20 -9.83
CA LEU A 295 -6.03 -18.39 -10.82
C LEU A 295 -6.91 -18.01 -12.02
N VAL A 296 -7.77 -18.93 -12.47
CA VAL A 296 -8.69 -18.73 -13.61
C VAL A 296 -9.80 -17.71 -13.34
N GLU A 297 -10.11 -17.42 -12.07
CA GLU A 297 -11.20 -16.51 -11.70
C GLU A 297 -10.78 -15.03 -11.70
N PHE A 298 -9.49 -14.74 -11.83
CA PHE A 298 -8.98 -13.37 -11.90
C PHE A 298 -9.30 -12.73 -13.25
N LYS A 299 -9.59 -11.43 -13.23
CA LYS A 299 -9.89 -10.62 -14.41
C LYS A 299 -9.09 -9.33 -14.41
N ALA A 300 -9.01 -8.68 -15.56
CA ALA A 300 -8.39 -7.36 -15.67
C ALA A 300 -9.04 -6.38 -14.69
N GLY A 301 -8.22 -5.65 -13.93
CA GLY A 301 -8.65 -4.74 -12.87
C GLY A 301 -8.65 -5.35 -11.47
N ASP A 302 -8.68 -6.68 -11.33
CA ASP A 302 -8.59 -7.33 -10.02
C ASP A 302 -7.27 -6.98 -9.33
N GLN A 303 -7.31 -6.79 -8.01
CA GLN A 303 -6.13 -6.58 -7.19
C GLN A 303 -5.58 -7.91 -6.70
N ILE A 304 -4.27 -8.09 -6.82
CA ILE A 304 -3.53 -9.24 -6.30
C ILE A 304 -2.35 -8.78 -5.45
N TRP A 305 -1.76 -9.72 -4.72
CA TRP A 305 -0.60 -9.46 -3.87
C TRP A 305 0.65 -10.13 -4.46
N VAL A 306 1.69 -9.35 -4.67
CA VAL A 306 3.03 -9.84 -5.02
C VAL A 306 3.90 -9.83 -3.78
N PHE A 307 4.70 -10.87 -3.61
CA PHE A 307 5.53 -11.11 -2.42
C PHE A 307 6.99 -11.16 -2.82
N ASN A 308 7.86 -10.62 -1.97
CA ASN A 308 9.29 -10.85 -2.11
C ASN A 308 9.77 -12.06 -1.28
N THR A 309 11.03 -12.44 -1.44
CA THR A 309 11.66 -13.57 -0.71
C THR A 309 11.72 -13.41 0.82
N LYS A 310 11.45 -12.21 1.34
CA LYS A 310 11.31 -11.94 2.78
C LYS A 310 9.86 -12.02 3.27
N GLY A 311 8.91 -12.27 2.37
CA GLY A 311 7.48 -12.34 2.65
C GLY A 311 6.76 -10.99 2.68
N PHE A 312 7.46 -9.88 2.45
CA PHE A 312 6.80 -8.58 2.31
C PHE A 312 5.99 -8.53 1.04
N CYS A 313 4.79 -7.98 1.14
CA CYS A 313 3.88 -7.87 0.01
C CYS A 313 3.62 -6.42 -0.42
N ARG A 314 3.10 -6.28 -1.64
CA ARG A 314 2.42 -5.08 -2.12
C ARG A 314 1.28 -5.48 -3.07
N SER A 315 0.25 -4.66 -3.17
CA SER A 315 -0.84 -4.89 -4.10
C SER A 315 -0.48 -4.40 -5.51
N VAL A 316 -0.81 -5.19 -6.54
CA VAL A 316 -0.74 -4.80 -7.96
C VAL A 316 -2.06 -5.15 -8.64
N ALA A 317 -2.41 -4.43 -9.72
CA ALA A 317 -3.60 -4.77 -10.51
C ALA A 317 -3.25 -5.76 -11.62
N VAL A 318 -4.15 -6.71 -11.88
CA VAL A 318 -4.09 -7.63 -13.03
C VAL A 318 -4.47 -6.86 -14.30
N SER A 319 -3.63 -6.95 -15.33
CA SER A 319 -3.94 -6.44 -16.67
C SER A 319 -4.55 -7.52 -17.56
N ARG A 320 -4.06 -8.76 -17.45
CA ARG A 320 -4.56 -9.89 -18.25
C ARG A 320 -4.28 -11.22 -17.55
N VAL A 321 -5.26 -12.13 -17.59
CA VAL A 321 -5.05 -13.55 -17.30
C VAL A 321 -5.01 -14.29 -18.64
N LYS A 322 -3.90 -14.99 -18.91
CA LYS A 322 -3.71 -15.74 -20.16
C LYS A 322 -3.69 -17.24 -19.86
N ILE A 323 -4.58 -17.98 -20.51
CA ILE A 323 -4.68 -19.44 -20.39
C ILE A 323 -4.21 -20.07 -21.69
N GLU A 324 -3.29 -21.03 -21.60
CA GLU A 324 -2.81 -21.76 -22.78
C GLU A 324 -2.31 -23.16 -22.43
N ASN A 325 -2.33 -24.05 -23.41
CA ASN A 325 -1.91 -25.43 -23.22
C ASN A 325 -0.38 -25.58 -23.35
N ARG A 326 0.28 -26.22 -22.37
CA ARG A 326 1.72 -26.49 -22.35
C ARG A 326 2.05 -27.77 -21.56
N PRO A 327 3.26 -28.33 -21.73
CA PRO A 327 3.80 -29.31 -20.78
C PRO A 327 3.98 -28.68 -19.40
N LEU A 328 3.66 -29.43 -18.34
CA LEU A 328 3.73 -28.99 -16.95
C LEU A 328 4.58 -29.96 -16.11
N LEU A 329 5.11 -29.48 -14.99
CA LEU A 329 5.70 -30.27 -13.92
C LEU A 329 4.83 -30.15 -12.67
N LEU A 330 4.35 -31.28 -12.18
CA LEU A 330 3.72 -31.41 -10.87
C LEU A 330 4.81 -31.72 -9.83
N PHE A 331 4.90 -30.89 -8.81
CA PHE A 331 5.75 -31.07 -7.65
C PHE A 331 4.87 -31.42 -6.43
N GLU A 332 5.29 -32.39 -5.63
CA GLU A 332 4.81 -32.51 -4.25
C GLU A 332 5.87 -31.88 -3.34
N ILE A 333 5.45 -30.94 -2.49
CA ILE A 333 6.32 -30.25 -1.54
C ILE A 333 5.90 -30.66 -0.14
N SER A 334 6.86 -31.10 0.67
CA SER A 334 6.66 -31.43 2.08
C SER A 334 7.33 -30.42 3.00
N VAL A 335 6.63 -30.03 4.06
CA VAL A 335 7.07 -29.06 5.04
C VAL A 335 6.98 -29.69 6.42
N LYS A 336 8.08 -29.62 7.17
CA LYS A 336 8.09 -29.94 8.60
C LYS A 336 7.87 -28.67 9.40
N LEU A 337 6.81 -28.64 10.20
CA LEU A 337 6.58 -27.52 11.11
C LEU A 337 7.54 -27.65 12.29
N SER A 338 8.27 -26.59 12.63
CA SER A 338 9.37 -26.61 13.62
C SER A 338 8.92 -27.08 15.01
N ASP A 339 7.63 -26.92 15.32
CA ASP A 339 7.08 -27.08 16.67
C ASP A 339 6.20 -28.32 16.82
N THR A 340 6.00 -29.09 15.74
CA THR A 340 5.19 -30.32 15.74
C THR A 340 5.90 -31.46 15.00
N LYS A 341 5.48 -32.71 15.25
CA LYS A 341 5.87 -33.85 14.39
C LYS A 341 5.03 -33.91 13.11
N GLU A 342 4.23 -32.90 12.83
CA GLU A 342 3.34 -32.88 11.68
C GLU A 342 4.10 -32.45 10.43
N GLU A 343 3.88 -33.21 9.36
CA GLU A 343 4.39 -32.91 8.04
C GLU A 343 3.19 -32.54 7.16
N ILE A 344 3.23 -31.34 6.58
CA ILE A 344 2.24 -30.89 5.60
C ILE A 344 2.81 -31.16 4.22
N THR A 345 2.06 -31.88 3.41
CA THR A 345 2.39 -32.09 2.00
C THR A 345 1.30 -31.49 1.12
N PHE A 346 1.70 -30.76 0.09
CA PHE A 346 0.79 -30.18 -0.88
C PHE A 346 1.39 -30.21 -2.30
N PRO A 347 0.55 -30.33 -3.34
CA PRO A 347 0.98 -30.25 -4.72
C PRO A 347 1.03 -28.81 -5.23
N VAL A 348 1.96 -28.56 -6.15
CA VAL A 348 2.02 -27.36 -7.01
C VAL A 348 2.39 -27.78 -8.42
N THR A 349 1.83 -27.14 -9.43
CA THR A 349 2.04 -27.44 -10.85
C THR A 349 2.48 -26.20 -11.61
N PHE A 350 3.64 -26.29 -12.26
CA PHE A 350 4.19 -25.20 -13.08
C PHE A 350 4.40 -25.62 -14.52
N GLN A 351 4.47 -24.65 -15.45
CA GLN A 351 4.91 -24.98 -16.81
C GLN A 351 6.33 -25.55 -16.78
N TYR A 352 6.58 -26.62 -17.53
CA TYR A 352 7.93 -27.09 -17.77
C TYR A 352 8.68 -26.14 -18.72
N ALA A 353 9.31 -25.11 -18.18
CA ALA A 353 10.14 -24.15 -18.90
C ALA A 353 11.13 -23.44 -17.97
N GLU A 354 12.29 -23.08 -18.52
CA GLU A 354 13.38 -22.38 -17.80
C GLU A 354 12.98 -21.00 -17.27
N THR A 355 11.98 -20.38 -17.91
CA THR A 355 11.45 -19.06 -17.54
C THR A 355 10.52 -19.11 -16.33
N VAL A 356 10.10 -20.30 -15.87
CA VAL A 356 9.37 -20.45 -14.62
C VAL A 356 10.35 -20.81 -13.53
N ARG A 357 10.42 -20.00 -12.48
CA ARG A 357 11.44 -20.14 -11.44
C ARG A 357 10.81 -20.05 -10.06
N LEU A 358 11.34 -20.83 -9.13
CA LEU A 358 11.00 -20.78 -7.70
C LEU A 358 12.20 -20.25 -6.93
N PHE A 359 11.97 -19.80 -5.70
CA PHE A 359 13.07 -19.38 -4.82
C PHE A 359 13.48 -20.52 -3.89
N ASN A 360 14.79 -20.74 -3.74
CA ASN A 360 15.29 -21.69 -2.76
C ASN A 360 15.33 -21.10 -1.33
N SER A 361 15.75 -21.90 -0.34
CA SER A 361 15.88 -21.48 1.07
C SER A 361 16.81 -20.28 1.30
N LYS A 362 17.68 -19.94 0.33
CA LYS A 362 18.56 -18.77 0.36
C LYS A 362 17.98 -17.55 -0.38
N GLY A 363 16.79 -17.67 -0.96
CA GLY A 363 16.15 -16.65 -1.78
C GLY A 363 16.73 -16.55 -3.20
N ASN A 364 17.51 -17.53 -3.66
CA ASN A 364 18.00 -17.56 -5.04
C ASN A 364 16.94 -18.13 -5.97
N SER A 365 16.80 -17.52 -7.14
CA SER A 365 15.89 -17.97 -8.20
C SER A 365 16.45 -19.19 -8.93
N ILE A 366 15.67 -20.27 -8.99
CA ILE A 366 16.02 -21.55 -9.63
C ILE A 366 14.94 -21.92 -10.66
N PRO A 367 15.30 -22.22 -11.92
CA PRO A 367 14.34 -22.73 -12.91
C PRO A 367 13.68 -24.02 -12.47
N VAL A 368 12.38 -24.16 -12.70
CA VAL A 368 11.65 -25.39 -12.37
C VAL A 368 12.15 -26.61 -13.15
N SER A 369 12.78 -26.40 -14.31
CA SER A 369 13.43 -27.44 -15.11
C SER A 369 14.71 -28.00 -14.49
N GLU A 370 15.31 -27.29 -13.53
CA GLU A 370 16.55 -27.68 -12.85
C GLU A 370 16.30 -28.25 -11.44
N LEU A 371 15.08 -28.12 -10.92
CA LEU A 371 14.71 -28.63 -9.59
C LEU A 371 14.71 -30.15 -9.55
N ALA A 372 15.27 -30.70 -8.47
CA ALA A 372 15.35 -32.12 -8.19
C ALA A 372 14.64 -32.50 -6.88
N ILE A 373 14.38 -33.80 -6.71
CA ILE A 373 13.91 -34.33 -5.42
C ILE A 373 14.95 -33.99 -4.36
N ASN A 374 14.46 -33.53 -3.20
CA ASN A 374 15.18 -32.99 -2.07
C ASN A 374 15.60 -31.52 -2.14
N ASP A 375 15.40 -30.84 -3.27
CA ASP A 375 15.63 -29.41 -3.31
C ASP A 375 14.64 -28.67 -2.42
N GLU A 376 15.10 -27.54 -1.90
CA GLU A 376 14.40 -26.69 -0.97
C GLU A 376 13.85 -25.46 -1.67
N VAL A 377 12.58 -25.13 -1.44
CA VAL A 377 11.90 -23.98 -2.02
C VAL A 377 11.14 -23.17 -0.96
N LEU A 378 10.99 -21.87 -1.18
CA LEU A 378 10.21 -20.99 -0.31
C LEU A 378 8.72 -21.20 -0.52
N VAL A 379 8.03 -21.40 0.60
CA VAL A 379 6.59 -21.67 0.65
C VAL A 379 5.92 -20.91 1.78
N CYS A 380 4.61 -20.71 1.66
CA CYS A 380 3.73 -20.24 2.72
C CYS A 380 2.73 -21.35 3.05
N ILE A 381 2.52 -21.64 4.33
CA ILE A 381 1.42 -22.50 4.76
C ILE A 381 0.13 -21.70 4.67
N GLY A 382 -0.88 -22.30 4.06
CA GLY A 382 -2.17 -21.67 3.86
C GLY A 382 -3.17 -21.92 4.98
N PRO A 383 -4.38 -21.38 4.84
CA PRO A 383 -5.49 -21.64 5.74
C PRO A 383 -5.91 -23.11 5.61
N SER A 384 -5.91 -23.88 6.70
CA SER A 384 -6.06 -25.35 6.68
C SER A 384 -7.21 -25.89 5.82
N ALA A 385 -8.34 -25.18 5.72
CA ALA A 385 -9.47 -25.50 4.85
C ALA A 385 -10.21 -24.24 4.40
N THR A 386 -10.52 -24.10 3.11
CA THR A 386 -11.27 -22.95 2.56
C THR A 386 -12.45 -23.39 1.68
N HIS A 387 -13.59 -22.72 1.77
CA HIS A 387 -14.74 -22.90 0.87
C HIS A 387 -15.11 -21.54 0.27
N PHE A 388 -15.06 -21.42 -1.06
CA PHE A 388 -15.16 -20.14 -1.78
C PHE A 388 -14.19 -19.06 -1.24
N GLY A 389 -12.94 -19.47 -0.96
CA GLY A 389 -11.91 -18.58 -0.47
C GLY A 389 -12.01 -18.18 1.00
N MET A 390 -13.08 -18.54 1.72
CA MET A 390 -13.18 -18.26 3.16
C MET A 390 -12.66 -19.44 3.99
N PRO A 391 -11.85 -19.20 5.04
CA PRO A 391 -11.45 -20.27 5.94
C PRO A 391 -12.68 -20.84 6.65
N ILE A 392 -12.85 -22.15 6.61
CA ILE A 392 -13.96 -22.82 7.29
C ILE A 392 -13.46 -23.94 8.20
N ARG A 393 -14.19 -24.19 9.29
CA ARG A 393 -13.94 -25.32 10.20
C ARG A 393 -14.72 -26.56 9.75
N GLU A 394 -14.66 -26.91 8.46
CA GLU A 394 -15.27 -28.14 7.94
C GLU A 394 -14.22 -29.10 7.39
N LYS A 395 -14.58 -30.38 7.31
CA LYS A 395 -13.71 -31.41 6.77
C LYS A 395 -13.73 -31.39 5.24
N ILE A 396 -12.80 -30.65 4.64
CA ILE A 396 -12.56 -30.66 3.19
C ILE A 396 -11.46 -31.70 2.88
N ILE A 397 -11.65 -32.48 1.81
CA ILE A 397 -10.66 -33.43 1.29
C ILE A 397 -10.26 -33.01 -0.13
N GLU A 398 -9.07 -32.43 -0.25
CA GLU A 398 -8.39 -32.15 -1.53
C GLU A 398 -7.28 -33.20 -1.73
N LYS A 399 -7.15 -33.77 -2.93
CA LYS A 399 -6.24 -34.89 -3.24
C LYS A 399 -5.41 -34.65 -4.49
#